data_AF-Q0A8E3-F1
#
_entry.id   AF-Q0A8E3-F1
#
_cell.length_a   1.000
_cell.length_b   1.000
_cell.length_c   1.000
_cell.angle_alpha   90.00
_cell.angle_beta   90.00
_cell.angle_gamma   90.00
#
_symmetry.space_group_name_H-M   'P 1'
#
loop_
_entity.id
_entity.type
_entity.pdbx_description
1 polymer ?
#
loop_
_entity_poly.entity_id
_entity_poly.type
_entity_poly.pdbx_seq_one_letter_code
_entity_poly.pdbx_strand_id
1 'polypeptide(L)'
;MRHDKSHGRSTLAANPAEEGNRMTDSLSDPDVIPDHCGGATLTDLAGRVRVAHGHLRALDVARSPDLVGLDLAHCPPGLHLTLQDCARLEWIRLPAGDTGATVHLDAGDGRPELLVLGAVERLDCCWSGGTFEVQAPRHARPLNGVAIQPSPPDCPVEGWVALSPSLPRSWTVPPALRQVWLHRPQGLVDVHVEASGRLDHLVATDAEALARLRLARTGVRVQLRTCPGLSEAYNEDGVLHMTDCGHRGAILHAKGGWRRLTFQRCSFFDVHAETVEVVIQRSPRVNHLHVPGGVHAITTHGHFPVLNGALGWYGSEANGVRQLLGTHRDRDDALSTLYGWTWLERTRAQRLSALRALEEALDEHDPELLWRLRCLLHLRVRSQPKRPPDMDEALRVAGNRWHWDFNSDLWLEGRASDLALYRAVADQPVGEGFGRLLHCPGDPHTLHGLAWTLRRWHGRGDDWPDDWTQAIDKGLRRITRRGYMNRAIHDAVQAVLQLAVRLRDRALADLIFAFARDRLTPEHGAPLFITLAQHGYAPARPRLMVVSRKLNWLQEDLRQQAAAAAIARVRTHAFSIDTETPQEASI
;
A
#
# COMPACT_ATOMS: atom_id res chain seq x y z
N MET A 1 6.32 -0.83 69.96
CA MET A 1 5.36 0.24 70.35
C MET A 1 6.07 1.59 70.33
N ARG A 2 6.13 2.23 69.17
CA ARG A 2 6.38 3.67 69.01
C ARG A 2 5.58 4.07 67.78
N HIS A 3 4.53 4.86 67.99
CA HIS A 3 3.68 5.39 66.92
C HIS A 3 4.40 6.59 66.30
N ASP A 4 4.78 6.44 65.04
CA ASP A 4 5.19 7.55 64.19
C ASP A 4 3.93 8.16 63.57
N LYS A 5 3.59 9.39 63.99
CA LYS A 5 2.44 10.16 63.49
C LYS A 5 2.97 11.15 62.45
N SER A 6 3.18 10.70 61.22
CA SER A 6 3.35 11.61 60.09
C SER A 6 2.01 12.31 59.81
N HIS A 7 1.99 13.62 60.02
CA HIS A 7 0.86 14.48 59.68
C HIS A 7 0.79 14.58 58.15
N GLY A 8 -0.12 13.81 57.54
CA GLY A 8 -0.54 14.03 56.17
C GLY A 8 -1.22 15.39 56.07
N ARG A 9 -0.58 16.33 55.36
CA ARG A 9 -1.26 17.53 54.85
C ARG A 9 -2.37 17.06 53.92
N SER A 10 -3.60 17.13 54.40
CA SER A 10 -4.80 17.04 53.57
C SER A 10 -4.86 18.29 52.69
N THR A 11 -4.49 18.14 51.42
CA THR A 11 -4.83 19.08 50.36
C THR A 11 -6.32 18.90 50.06
N LEU A 12 -7.15 19.70 50.73
CA LEU A 12 -8.53 19.92 50.32
C LEU A 12 -8.54 20.33 48.84
N ALA A 13 -9.16 19.51 48.00
CA ALA A 13 -9.36 19.80 46.58
C ALA A 13 -10.07 21.15 46.46
N ALA A 14 -9.36 22.15 45.91
CA ALA A 14 -9.92 23.45 45.65
C ALA A 14 -10.99 23.33 44.56
N ASN A 15 -12.07 24.08 44.70
CA ASN A 15 -13.16 24.10 43.74
C ASN A 15 -12.62 24.69 42.41
N PRO A 16 -12.74 24.04 41.24
CA PRO A 16 -12.19 24.56 39.97
C PRO A 16 -12.74 25.94 39.57
N ALA A 17 -13.90 26.33 40.11
CA ALA A 17 -14.42 27.69 39.98
C ALA A 17 -13.59 28.76 40.73
N GLU A 18 -12.89 28.38 41.81
CA GLU A 18 -12.01 29.28 42.57
C GLU A 18 -10.61 29.38 41.97
N GLU A 19 -10.09 28.32 41.32
CA GLU A 19 -8.83 28.41 40.56
C GLU A 19 -8.97 29.32 39.33
N GLY A 20 -10.12 29.30 38.66
CA GLY A 20 -10.44 30.26 37.59
C GLY A 20 -10.41 31.72 38.07
N ASN A 21 -10.73 31.99 39.35
CA ASN A 21 -10.69 33.33 39.94
C ASN A 21 -9.30 33.73 40.47
N ARG A 22 -8.39 32.80 40.79
CA ARG A 22 -7.00 33.12 41.18
C ARG A 22 -6.08 33.38 40.00
N MET A 23 -6.50 33.02 38.78
CA MET A 23 -5.74 33.28 37.56
C MET A 23 -5.84 34.73 37.06
N THR A 24 -6.78 35.55 37.57
CA THR A 24 -7.05 36.91 37.07
C THR A 24 -6.28 38.04 37.76
N ASP A 25 -5.38 37.74 38.70
CA ASP A 25 -4.55 38.78 39.34
C ASP A 25 -3.61 39.43 38.31
N SER A 26 -3.86 40.71 38.03
CA SER A 26 -3.09 41.64 37.19
C SER A 26 -2.64 41.10 35.82
N LEU A 27 -3.59 40.90 34.89
CA LEU A 27 -3.30 40.62 33.49
C LEU A 27 -2.88 41.91 32.75
N SER A 28 -1.79 41.87 32.00
CA SER A 28 -1.48 42.92 31.01
C SER A 28 -2.35 42.72 29.76
N ASP A 29 -2.73 43.83 29.11
CA ASP A 29 -3.59 43.83 27.91
C ASP A 29 -2.83 44.55 26.78
N PRO A 30 -2.03 43.82 25.98
CA PRO A 30 -1.30 44.42 24.89
C PRO A 30 -2.26 44.92 23.82
N ASP A 31 -1.93 46.04 23.19
CA ASP A 31 -2.70 46.51 22.03
C ASP A 31 -2.46 45.56 20.85
N VAL A 32 -3.50 44.84 20.45
CA VAL A 32 -3.45 43.87 19.35
C VAL A 32 -4.17 44.46 18.15
N ILE A 33 -3.44 44.66 17.05
CA ILE A 33 -3.98 45.14 15.78
C ILE A 33 -3.92 43.99 14.77
N PRO A 34 -5.02 43.26 14.54
CA PRO A 34 -5.01 42.21 13.53
C PRO A 34 -4.89 42.76 12.12
N ASP A 35 -4.29 41.98 11.23
CA ASP A 35 -4.28 42.22 9.81
C ASP A 35 -5.66 42.02 9.16
N HIS A 36 -5.74 42.23 7.85
CA HIS A 36 -6.95 42.06 7.05
C HIS A 36 -7.53 40.64 7.04
N CYS A 37 -6.75 39.63 7.42
CA CYS A 37 -7.16 38.23 7.55
C CYS A 37 -7.51 37.85 9.01
N GLY A 38 -7.34 38.77 9.96
CA GLY A 38 -7.52 38.52 11.38
C GLY A 38 -6.31 37.85 12.04
N GLY A 39 -5.14 37.91 11.44
CA GLY A 39 -3.87 37.45 12.02
C GLY A 39 -3.17 38.54 12.83
N ALA A 40 -2.50 38.19 13.91
CA ALA A 40 -1.63 39.10 14.65
C ALA A 40 -0.36 38.38 15.15
N THR A 41 0.72 39.13 15.33
CA THR A 41 1.96 38.63 15.93
C THR A 41 2.33 39.46 17.14
N LEU A 42 2.63 38.80 18.26
CA LEU A 42 3.09 39.43 19.50
C LEU A 42 4.46 38.87 19.90
N THR A 43 5.34 39.74 20.37
CA THR A 43 6.66 39.37 20.91
C THR A 43 6.91 40.03 22.25
N ASP A 44 7.94 39.54 22.96
CA ASP A 44 8.43 40.15 24.20
C ASP A 44 7.35 40.27 25.29
N LEU A 45 6.37 39.36 25.27
CA LEU A 45 5.34 39.28 26.29
C LEU A 45 5.93 38.72 27.59
N ALA A 46 5.46 39.24 28.72
CA ALA A 46 5.92 38.84 30.05
C ALA A 46 4.75 38.73 31.03
N GLY A 47 4.89 37.81 32.00
CA GLY A 47 3.90 37.60 33.05
C GLY A 47 2.63 36.94 32.52
N ARG A 48 1.47 37.42 32.97
CA ARG A 48 0.16 36.93 32.54
C ARG A 48 -0.48 37.95 31.62
N VAL A 49 -0.86 37.53 30.42
CA VAL A 49 -1.34 38.39 29.35
C VAL A 49 -2.76 37.98 28.97
N ARG A 50 -3.65 38.96 28.83
CA ARG A 50 -4.96 38.79 28.22
C ARG A 50 -4.94 39.39 26.82
N VAL A 51 -5.45 38.65 25.84
CA VAL A 51 -5.73 39.19 24.50
C VAL A 51 -7.23 39.01 24.24
N ALA A 52 -7.92 40.11 24.00
CA ALA A 52 -9.35 40.12 23.74
C ALA A 52 -9.64 40.94 22.47
N HIS A 53 -9.77 40.25 21.32
CA HIS A 53 -10.06 40.94 20.06
C HIS A 53 -11.08 40.15 19.22
N GLY A 54 -12.25 40.75 18.96
CA GLY A 54 -13.42 40.09 18.35
C GLY A 54 -13.27 39.65 16.89
N HIS A 55 -12.21 40.05 16.21
CA HIS A 55 -11.89 39.64 14.83
C HIS A 55 -10.61 38.79 14.72
N LEU A 56 -9.95 38.46 15.83
CA LEU A 56 -8.73 37.67 15.81
C LEU A 56 -9.05 36.21 15.44
N ARG A 57 -8.40 35.72 14.38
CA ARG A 57 -8.53 34.35 13.85
C ARG A 57 -7.23 33.57 13.94
N ALA A 58 -6.10 34.25 13.90
CA ALA A 58 -4.78 33.68 14.10
C ALA A 58 -3.94 34.56 15.01
N LEU A 59 -3.17 33.94 15.91
CA LEU A 59 -2.25 34.62 16.81
C LEU A 59 -0.92 33.87 16.84
N ASP A 60 0.14 34.55 16.46
CA ASP A 60 1.51 34.07 16.62
C ASP A 60 2.14 34.78 17.81
N VAL A 61 2.54 34.03 18.84
CA VAL A 61 3.31 34.55 19.97
C VAL A 61 4.71 33.95 19.89
N ALA A 62 5.71 34.82 19.71
CA ALA A 62 7.09 34.41 19.56
C ALA A 62 8.01 35.13 20.55
N ARG A 63 9.16 34.54 20.86
CA ARG A 63 10.24 35.22 21.62
C ARG A 63 9.73 35.87 22.90
N SER A 64 8.91 35.14 23.65
CA SER A 64 8.27 35.62 24.89
C SER A 64 8.63 34.69 26.05
N PRO A 65 9.92 34.61 26.43
CA PRO A 65 10.41 33.61 27.39
C PRO A 65 9.86 33.81 28.81
N ASP A 66 9.42 35.02 29.14
CA ASP A 66 8.85 35.38 30.44
C ASP A 66 7.32 35.32 30.49
N LEU A 67 6.66 34.91 29.40
CA LEU A 67 5.23 34.68 29.37
C LEU A 67 4.89 33.45 30.22
N VAL A 68 4.06 33.65 31.24
CA VAL A 68 3.60 32.62 32.19
C VAL A 68 2.20 32.13 31.87
N GLY A 69 1.32 33.03 31.40
CA GLY A 69 -0.08 32.68 31.12
C GLY A 69 -0.68 33.53 30.01
N LEU A 70 -1.53 32.91 29.20
CA LEU A 70 -2.18 33.55 28.05
C LEU A 70 -3.69 33.33 28.07
N ASP A 71 -4.47 34.39 28.32
CA ASP A 71 -5.93 34.37 28.29
C ASP A 71 -6.47 34.88 26.95
N LEU A 72 -7.07 33.98 26.19
CA LEU A 72 -7.70 34.21 24.89
C LEU A 72 -9.22 33.93 24.94
N ALA A 73 -9.81 33.80 26.13
CA ALA A 73 -11.21 33.36 26.29
C ALA A 73 -12.24 34.27 25.61
N HIS A 74 -11.86 35.53 25.35
CA HIS A 74 -12.71 36.56 24.74
C HIS A 74 -12.46 36.72 23.23
N CYS A 75 -11.65 35.84 22.62
CA CYS A 75 -11.48 35.77 21.17
C CYS A 75 -12.57 34.87 20.52
N PRO A 76 -12.77 34.95 19.19
CA PRO A 76 -13.64 34.04 18.46
C PRO A 76 -13.22 32.56 18.55
N PRO A 77 -14.16 31.60 18.53
CA PRO A 77 -13.85 30.17 18.44
C PRO A 77 -13.16 29.82 17.11
N GLY A 78 -12.50 28.67 17.05
CA GLY A 78 -11.72 28.27 15.87
C GLY A 78 -10.39 29.03 15.69
N LEU A 79 -9.87 29.63 16.77
CA LEU A 79 -8.61 30.37 16.76
C LEU A 79 -7.43 29.45 16.37
N HIS A 80 -6.53 29.97 15.54
CA HIS A 80 -5.24 29.35 15.24
C HIS A 80 -4.15 30.01 16.09
N LEU A 81 -3.52 29.27 17.00
CA LEU A 81 -2.50 29.77 17.91
C LEU A 81 -1.16 29.10 17.61
N THR A 82 -0.12 29.91 17.36
CA THR A 82 1.28 29.45 17.26
C THR A 82 2.07 30.03 18.41
N LEU A 83 2.82 29.18 19.12
CA LEU A 83 3.66 29.55 20.25
C LEU A 83 5.09 29.13 19.98
N GLN A 84 6.02 30.09 20.03
CA GLN A 84 7.44 29.85 19.82
C GLN A 84 8.27 30.53 20.91
N ASP A 85 9.26 29.82 21.46
CA ASP A 85 10.19 30.33 22.48
C ASP A 85 9.47 30.89 23.73
N CYS A 86 8.40 30.21 24.17
CA CYS A 86 7.60 30.58 25.35
C CYS A 86 7.89 29.64 26.54
N ALA A 87 9.15 29.59 26.97
CA ALA A 87 9.67 28.55 27.88
C ALA A 87 9.01 28.49 29.27
N ARG A 88 8.41 29.59 29.74
CA ARG A 88 7.75 29.68 31.06
C ARG A 88 6.23 29.60 31.00
N LEU A 89 5.65 29.34 29.82
CA LEU A 89 4.20 29.32 29.66
C LEU A 89 3.59 28.10 30.35
N GLU A 90 2.82 28.34 31.41
CA GLU A 90 2.20 27.32 32.25
C GLU A 90 0.75 27.03 31.85
N TRP A 91 0.02 28.03 31.33
CA TRP A 91 -1.38 27.86 30.97
C TRP A 91 -1.84 28.75 29.81
N ILE A 92 -2.84 28.24 29.08
CA ILE A 92 -3.58 28.96 28.05
C ILE A 92 -5.07 28.80 28.33
N ARG A 93 -5.84 29.89 28.22
CA ARG A 93 -7.30 29.84 28.24
C ARG A 93 -7.83 30.19 26.87
N LEU A 94 -8.41 29.21 26.18
CA LEU A 94 -8.98 29.36 24.84
C LEU A 94 -10.47 29.74 24.89
N PRO A 95 -11.01 30.25 23.79
CA PRO A 95 -12.46 30.42 23.63
C PRO A 95 -13.23 29.11 23.85
N ALA A 96 -14.43 29.22 24.40
CA ALA A 96 -15.41 28.15 24.37
C ALA A 96 -16.18 28.18 23.03
N GLY A 97 -16.61 27.02 22.54
CA GLY A 97 -17.44 26.94 21.34
C GLY A 97 -17.46 25.55 20.72
N ASP A 98 -18.29 25.40 19.67
CA ASP A 98 -18.40 24.15 18.91
C ASP A 98 -17.21 23.93 17.96
N THR A 99 -16.49 25.00 17.62
CA THR A 99 -15.22 24.96 16.88
C THR A 99 -14.07 25.18 17.86
N GLY A 100 -13.23 24.16 18.05
CA GLY A 100 -12.07 24.27 18.95
C GLY A 100 -10.91 25.02 18.31
N ALA A 101 -9.98 25.50 19.12
CA ALA A 101 -8.75 26.10 18.63
C ALA A 101 -7.78 25.04 18.08
N THR A 102 -6.94 25.46 17.14
CA THR A 102 -5.74 24.72 16.73
C THR A 102 -4.52 25.38 17.35
N VAL A 103 -3.77 24.63 18.16
CA VAL A 103 -2.60 25.13 18.88
C VAL A 103 -1.34 24.42 18.39
N HIS A 104 -0.34 25.19 17.97
CA HIS A 104 1.01 24.73 17.65
C HIS A 104 1.97 25.25 18.69
N LEU A 105 2.71 24.35 19.35
CA LEU A 105 3.67 24.70 20.39
C LEU A 105 5.09 24.25 20.00
N ASP A 106 5.97 25.20 19.75
CA ASP A 106 7.41 24.97 19.74
C ASP A 106 7.98 25.28 21.14
N ALA A 107 8.26 24.23 21.90
CA ALA A 107 8.79 24.33 23.26
C ALA A 107 10.33 24.41 23.30
N GLY A 108 11.00 24.45 22.14
CA GLY A 108 12.44 24.57 22.05
C GLY A 108 13.18 23.40 22.68
N ASP A 109 14.14 23.69 23.56
CA ASP A 109 14.97 22.65 24.21
C ASP A 109 14.25 21.93 25.36
N GLY A 110 13.26 22.59 25.97
CA GLY A 110 12.57 22.11 27.16
C GLY A 110 11.42 21.17 26.83
N ARG A 111 11.16 20.24 27.74
CA ARG A 111 9.91 19.49 27.70
C ARG A 111 8.77 20.40 28.16
N PRO A 112 7.66 20.50 27.41
CA PRO A 112 6.54 21.36 27.79
C PRO A 112 5.81 20.82 29.02
N GLU A 113 5.42 21.73 29.91
CA GLU A 113 4.40 21.53 30.93
C GLU A 113 3.38 22.66 30.77
N LEU A 114 2.16 22.32 30.37
CA LEU A 114 1.19 23.30 29.91
C LEU A 114 -0.24 22.82 30.13
N LEU A 115 -1.06 23.68 30.73
CA LEU A 115 -2.49 23.48 30.87
C LEU A 115 -3.26 24.34 29.84
N VAL A 116 -3.92 23.69 28.90
CA VAL A 116 -4.80 24.35 27.93
C VAL A 116 -6.24 24.18 28.37
N LEU A 117 -6.93 25.28 28.66
CA LEU A 117 -8.34 25.32 29.04
C LEU A 117 -9.19 25.82 27.86
N GLY A 118 -10.45 25.40 27.79
CA GLY A 118 -11.37 25.79 26.70
C GLY A 118 -11.46 24.75 25.58
N ALA A 119 -12.03 25.12 24.44
CA ALA A 119 -12.28 24.18 23.34
C ALA A 119 -11.02 23.95 22.50
N VAL A 120 -10.50 22.72 22.48
CA VAL A 120 -9.31 22.30 21.71
C VAL A 120 -9.73 21.35 20.59
N GLU A 121 -9.52 21.74 19.34
CA GLU A 121 -9.70 20.85 18.19
C GLU A 121 -8.41 20.07 17.91
N ARG A 122 -7.27 20.76 17.97
CA ARG A 122 -5.94 20.22 17.71
C ARG A 122 -4.90 20.89 18.60
N LEU A 123 -3.97 20.10 19.11
CA LEU A 123 -2.77 20.56 19.79
C LEU A 123 -1.60 19.71 19.32
N ASP A 124 -0.66 20.30 18.60
CA ASP A 124 0.62 19.66 18.31
C ASP A 124 1.78 20.43 18.93
N CYS A 125 2.82 19.69 19.26
CA CYS A 125 3.99 20.24 19.92
C CYS A 125 5.26 19.58 19.39
N CYS A 126 6.30 20.38 19.23
CA CYS A 126 7.67 19.95 19.02
C CYS A 126 8.60 20.51 20.09
N TRP A 127 9.61 19.70 20.45
CA TRP A 127 10.74 20.10 21.28
C TRP A 127 11.96 19.24 20.91
N SER A 128 13.14 19.57 21.44
CA SER A 128 14.40 18.86 21.17
C SER A 128 14.33 17.33 21.41
N GLY A 129 13.45 16.90 22.32
CA GLY A 129 13.28 15.50 22.72
C GLY A 129 12.19 14.74 21.97
N GLY A 130 11.35 15.39 21.14
CA GLY A 130 10.28 14.71 20.42
C GLY A 130 9.16 15.61 19.91
N THR A 131 8.11 14.97 19.41
CA THR A 131 6.87 15.63 18.98
C THR A 131 5.66 14.81 19.40
N PHE A 132 4.50 15.46 19.54
CA PHE A 132 3.21 14.78 19.63
C PHE A 132 2.11 15.59 18.95
N GLU A 133 1.00 14.91 18.66
CA GLU A 133 -0.22 15.53 18.15
C GLU A 133 -1.44 14.94 18.87
N VAL A 134 -2.24 15.84 19.43
CA VAL A 134 -3.56 15.62 20.02
C VAL A 134 -4.59 16.17 19.05
N GLN A 135 -5.56 15.35 18.67
CA GLN A 135 -6.63 15.79 17.77
C GLN A 135 -7.97 15.21 18.21
N ALA A 136 -8.98 16.08 18.31
CA ALA A 136 -10.36 15.67 18.46
C ALA A 136 -10.77 14.81 17.23
N PRO A 137 -11.59 13.75 17.41
CA PRO A 137 -12.02 12.94 16.28
C PRO A 137 -12.77 13.79 15.24
N ARG A 138 -12.55 13.52 13.94
CA ARG A 138 -13.31 14.17 12.86
C ARG A 138 -14.81 13.98 13.12
N HIS A 139 -15.58 15.08 13.07
CA HIS A 139 -17.02 15.14 13.35
C HIS A 139 -17.42 14.94 14.82
N ALA A 140 -16.48 14.92 15.76
CA ALA A 140 -16.78 15.00 17.19
C ALA A 140 -16.63 16.44 17.69
N ARG A 141 -17.21 16.72 18.86
CA ARG A 141 -16.97 17.99 19.57
C ARG A 141 -15.49 18.13 19.95
N PRO A 142 -14.95 19.36 19.98
CA PRO A 142 -13.60 19.62 20.49
C PRO A 142 -13.46 19.12 21.93
N LEU A 143 -12.21 18.89 22.35
CA LEU A 143 -11.90 18.54 23.73
C LEU A 143 -12.12 19.77 24.61
N ASN A 144 -12.75 19.56 25.77
CA ASN A 144 -12.75 20.58 26.81
C ASN A 144 -11.45 20.48 27.61
N GLY A 145 -10.44 21.23 27.19
CA GLY A 145 -9.12 21.31 27.79
C GLY A 145 -8.21 20.10 27.54
N VAL A 146 -6.91 20.38 27.58
CA VAL A 146 -5.81 19.41 27.45
C VAL A 146 -4.71 19.77 28.44
N ALA A 147 -4.25 18.80 29.23
CA ALA A 147 -3.10 18.98 30.12
C ALA A 147 -1.87 18.26 29.58
N ILE A 148 -0.72 18.93 29.51
CA ILE A 148 0.60 18.35 29.23
C ILE A 148 1.39 18.35 30.52
N GLN A 149 1.50 17.20 31.18
CA GLN A 149 2.16 17.08 32.49
C GLN A 149 2.44 15.61 32.84
N PRO A 150 3.43 15.33 33.72
CA PRO A 150 3.83 13.96 34.04
C PRO A 150 2.78 13.17 34.83
N SER A 151 1.90 13.83 35.58
CA SER A 151 0.87 13.20 36.41
C SER A 151 -0.53 13.48 35.84
N PRO A 152 -1.51 12.58 36.08
CA PRO A 152 -2.89 12.84 35.68
C PRO A 152 -3.40 14.18 36.24
N PRO A 153 -4.18 14.94 35.46
CA PRO A 153 -4.73 16.21 35.91
C PRO A 153 -5.78 16.03 37.00
N ASP A 154 -5.66 16.84 38.04
CA ASP A 154 -6.68 17.02 39.09
C ASP A 154 -7.81 17.96 38.62
N CYS A 155 -7.61 18.66 37.50
CA CYS A 155 -8.57 19.57 36.91
C CYS A 155 -9.43 18.88 35.82
N PRO A 156 -10.64 19.39 35.53
CA PRO A 156 -11.60 18.74 34.63
C PRO A 156 -11.26 18.97 33.16
N VAL A 157 -10.18 18.33 32.68
CA VAL A 157 -9.81 18.29 31.26
C VAL A 157 -10.27 16.99 30.60
N GLU A 158 -10.52 17.03 29.29
CA GLU A 158 -10.87 15.84 28.50
C GLU A 158 -9.65 15.18 27.83
N GLY A 159 -8.54 15.91 27.66
CA GLY A 159 -7.29 15.41 27.10
C GLY A 159 -6.14 15.42 28.09
N TRP A 160 -5.29 14.40 28.06
CA TRP A 160 -4.05 14.37 28.83
C TRP A 160 -2.88 13.81 28.01
N VAL A 161 -1.75 14.54 28.04
CA VAL A 161 -0.49 14.17 27.42
C VAL A 161 0.56 14.02 28.52
N ALA A 162 1.08 12.81 28.65
CA ALA A 162 2.08 12.44 29.63
C ALA A 162 3.38 12.07 28.90
N LEU A 163 4.36 12.96 28.92
CA LEU A 163 5.70 12.66 28.40
C LEU A 163 6.50 12.00 29.54
N SER A 164 7.30 10.98 29.25
CA SER A 164 8.07 10.18 30.23
C SER A 164 7.50 10.07 31.66
N PRO A 165 6.21 9.72 31.86
CA PRO A 165 5.62 9.79 33.19
C PRO A 165 6.10 8.62 34.06
N SER A 166 6.23 8.86 35.36
CA SER A 166 6.40 7.80 36.35
C SER A 166 5.01 7.37 36.81
N LEU A 167 4.47 6.34 36.15
CA LEU A 167 3.13 5.81 36.45
C LEU A 167 3.22 4.56 37.32
N PRO A 168 2.19 4.26 38.11
CA PRO A 168 2.11 2.97 38.78
C PRO A 168 2.16 1.84 37.75
N ARG A 169 2.73 0.71 38.16
CA ARG A 169 2.90 -0.47 37.29
C ARG A 169 1.59 -0.91 36.62
N SER A 170 0.49 -0.79 37.34
CA SER A 170 -0.88 -0.92 36.82
C SER A 170 -1.58 0.41 37.04
N TRP A 171 -2.12 0.97 35.96
CA TRP A 171 -2.73 2.29 35.97
C TRP A 171 -4.16 2.21 35.43
N THR A 172 -5.08 2.86 36.13
CA THR A 172 -6.47 3.00 35.68
C THR A 172 -6.68 4.40 35.14
N VAL A 173 -7.17 4.50 33.91
CA VAL A 173 -7.43 5.78 33.25
C VAL A 173 -8.54 6.53 34.01
N PRO A 174 -8.28 7.78 34.45
CA PRO A 174 -9.31 8.60 35.08
C PRO A 174 -10.57 8.72 34.21
N PRO A 175 -11.78 8.57 34.79
CA PRO A 175 -13.01 8.45 34.03
C PRO A 175 -13.40 9.72 33.26
N ALA A 176 -12.88 10.89 33.65
CA ALA A 176 -13.12 12.16 32.97
C ALA A 176 -12.39 12.28 31.62
N LEU A 177 -11.28 11.56 31.44
CA LEU A 177 -10.46 11.66 30.25
C LEU A 177 -11.13 10.97 29.06
N ARG A 178 -11.25 11.71 27.96
CA ARG A 178 -11.67 11.20 26.66
C ARG A 178 -10.49 10.82 25.79
N GLN A 179 -9.34 11.44 25.99
CA GLN A 179 -8.15 11.12 25.22
C GLN A 179 -6.88 11.15 26.06
N VAL A 180 -6.03 10.14 25.86
CA VAL A 180 -4.79 9.95 26.63
C VAL A 180 -3.63 9.69 25.67
N TRP A 181 -2.53 10.41 25.85
CA TRP A 181 -1.25 10.18 25.17
C TRP A 181 -0.16 9.88 26.18
N LEU A 182 0.43 8.71 26.08
CA LEU A 182 1.57 8.29 26.87
C LEU A 182 2.79 8.22 25.97
N HIS A 183 3.83 8.98 26.28
CA HIS A 183 5.12 8.91 25.59
C HIS A 183 6.19 8.44 26.56
N ARG A 184 6.85 7.32 26.27
CA ARG A 184 7.91 6.72 27.10
C ARG A 184 7.52 6.53 28.59
N PRO A 185 6.32 6.01 28.93
CA PRO A 185 5.94 5.79 30.32
C PRO A 185 6.90 4.82 31.00
N GLN A 186 7.40 5.19 32.18
CA GLN A 186 8.36 4.39 32.93
C GLN A 186 7.64 3.37 33.80
N GLY A 187 7.98 2.09 33.65
CA GLY A 187 7.48 1.00 34.51
C GLY A 187 6.00 0.64 34.34
N LEU A 188 5.27 1.30 33.45
CA LEU A 188 3.87 1.00 33.15
C LEU A 188 3.75 -0.36 32.45
N VAL A 189 3.10 -1.32 33.10
CA VAL A 189 2.92 -2.69 32.60
C VAL A 189 1.47 -2.95 32.18
N ASP A 190 0.50 -2.33 32.85
CA ASP A 190 -0.91 -2.60 32.65
C ASP A 190 -1.72 -1.29 32.60
N VAL A 191 -2.61 -1.17 31.62
CA VAL A 191 -3.55 -0.04 31.50
C VAL A 191 -4.97 -0.58 31.54
N HIS A 192 -5.76 -0.03 32.46
CA HIS A 192 -7.16 -0.36 32.66
C HIS A 192 -8.06 0.83 32.33
N VAL A 193 -9.14 0.58 31.61
CA VAL A 193 -10.23 1.52 31.39
C VAL A 193 -11.50 0.87 31.86
N GLU A 194 -12.13 1.48 32.87
CA GLU A 194 -13.42 1.03 33.39
C GLU A 194 -14.55 1.32 32.41
N ALA A 195 -15.63 0.55 32.50
CA ALA A 195 -16.82 0.73 31.65
C ALA A 195 -17.52 2.08 31.82
N SER A 196 -17.40 2.68 32.99
CA SER A 196 -17.91 4.02 33.30
C SER A 196 -17.04 5.16 32.74
N GLY A 197 -15.79 4.87 32.36
CA GLY A 197 -14.84 5.87 31.87
C GLY A 197 -15.27 6.46 30.54
N ARG A 198 -14.77 7.63 30.15
CA ARG A 198 -15.15 8.35 28.91
C ARG A 198 -14.14 8.21 27.76
N LEU A 199 -13.17 7.33 27.88
CA LEU A 199 -12.06 7.24 26.92
C LEU A 199 -12.56 6.90 25.51
N ASP A 200 -12.21 7.73 24.54
CA ASP A 200 -12.46 7.57 23.11
C ASP A 200 -11.16 7.19 22.38
N HIS A 201 -10.01 7.69 22.85
CA HIS A 201 -8.71 7.49 22.19
C HIS A 201 -7.56 7.30 23.20
N LEU A 202 -6.79 6.22 23.03
CA LEU A 202 -5.55 5.97 23.77
C LEU A 202 -4.38 5.88 22.80
N VAL A 203 -3.34 6.68 23.03
CA VAL A 203 -2.07 6.59 22.30
C VAL A 203 -0.97 6.26 23.29
N ALA A 204 -0.18 5.23 23.01
CA ALA A 204 1.03 4.92 23.76
C ALA A 204 2.22 4.76 22.79
N THR A 205 3.30 5.47 23.05
CA THR A 205 4.52 5.48 22.24
C THR A 205 5.72 5.15 23.11
N ASP A 206 6.62 4.29 22.62
CA ASP A 206 7.84 3.88 23.31
C ASP A 206 7.57 3.34 24.74
N ALA A 207 6.44 2.65 24.93
CA ALA A 207 6.03 2.07 26.20
C ALA A 207 6.60 0.65 26.33
N GLU A 208 7.90 0.54 26.62
CA GLU A 208 8.64 -0.73 26.57
C GLU A 208 8.08 -1.81 27.50
N ALA A 209 7.70 -1.43 28.72
CA ALA A 209 7.20 -2.33 29.74
C ALA A 209 5.71 -2.68 29.58
N LEU A 210 4.98 -1.99 28.69
CA LEU A 210 3.53 -2.16 28.54
C LEU A 210 3.24 -3.57 28.00
N ALA A 211 2.66 -4.41 28.85
CA ALA A 211 2.35 -5.81 28.54
C ALA A 211 0.86 -6.03 28.31
N ARG A 212 0.00 -5.28 29.00
CA ARG A 212 -1.45 -5.55 29.04
C ARG A 212 -2.28 -4.28 28.85
N LEU A 213 -3.33 -4.42 28.05
CA LEU A 213 -4.39 -3.43 27.87
C LEU A 213 -5.74 -4.07 28.18
N ARG A 214 -6.54 -3.46 29.07
CA ARG A 214 -7.89 -3.92 29.39
C ARG A 214 -8.87 -2.78 29.31
N LEU A 215 -9.67 -2.77 28.26
CA LEU A 215 -10.58 -1.69 27.93
C LEU A 215 -12.02 -2.21 28.01
N ALA A 216 -12.70 -1.95 29.12
CA ALA A 216 -14.09 -2.37 29.30
C ALA A 216 -15.08 -1.35 28.67
N ARG A 217 -14.75 -0.79 27.49
CA ARG A 217 -15.53 0.30 26.88
C ARG A 217 -15.61 0.13 25.36
N THR A 218 -16.79 0.37 24.81
CA THR A 218 -17.02 0.26 23.36
C THR A 218 -16.50 1.47 22.58
N GLY A 219 -16.12 1.25 21.33
CA GLY A 219 -15.72 2.31 20.40
C GLY A 219 -14.34 2.92 20.66
N VAL A 220 -13.54 2.38 21.58
CA VAL A 220 -12.22 2.93 21.90
C VAL A 220 -11.26 2.71 20.74
N ARG A 221 -10.58 3.78 20.32
CA ARG A 221 -9.44 3.70 19.41
C ARG A 221 -8.16 3.62 20.22
N VAL A 222 -7.30 2.68 19.86
CA VAL A 222 -5.98 2.51 20.49
C VAL A 222 -4.91 2.57 19.42
N GLN A 223 -3.88 3.39 19.65
CA GLN A 223 -2.69 3.48 18.82
C GLN A 223 -1.46 3.20 19.66
N LEU A 224 -0.74 2.12 19.32
CA LEU A 224 0.48 1.73 19.99
C LEU A 224 1.64 1.85 19.02
N ARG A 225 2.74 2.47 19.45
CA ARG A 225 3.97 2.57 18.69
C ARG A 225 5.15 2.15 19.55
N THR A 226 5.98 1.24 19.07
CA THR A 226 7.16 0.77 19.80
C THR A 226 6.79 0.25 21.20
N CYS A 227 5.80 -0.66 21.26
CA CYS A 227 5.41 -1.36 22.49
C CYS A 227 5.84 -2.84 22.39
N PRO A 228 7.13 -3.15 22.58
CA PRO A 228 7.67 -4.50 22.38
C PRO A 228 7.17 -5.52 23.42
N GLY A 229 6.80 -5.07 24.62
CA GLY A 229 6.34 -5.91 25.71
C GLY A 229 4.88 -6.38 25.61
N LEU A 230 4.11 -5.83 24.65
CA LEU A 230 2.67 -6.10 24.57
C LEU A 230 2.40 -7.58 24.30
N SER A 231 1.63 -8.21 25.18
CA SER A 231 1.24 -9.62 25.06
C SER A 231 -0.27 -9.85 25.22
N GLU A 232 -1.01 -8.91 25.81
CA GLU A 232 -2.45 -9.01 25.96
C GLU A 232 -3.15 -7.68 25.65
N ALA A 233 -4.21 -7.73 24.84
CA ALA A 233 -5.08 -6.60 24.55
C ALA A 233 -6.55 -7.05 24.57
N TYR A 234 -7.29 -6.59 25.56
CA TYR A 234 -8.72 -6.86 25.69
C TYR A 234 -9.53 -5.59 25.43
N ASN A 235 -10.55 -5.70 24.58
CA ASN A 235 -11.56 -4.66 24.43
C ASN A 235 -12.92 -5.27 24.06
N GLU A 236 -14.01 -4.73 24.59
CA GLU A 236 -15.37 -5.16 24.22
C GLU A 236 -15.71 -4.78 22.78
N ASP A 237 -15.28 -3.60 22.34
CA ASP A 237 -15.52 -3.10 21.00
C ASP A 237 -14.57 -1.94 20.68
N GLY A 238 -13.89 -1.96 19.53
CA GLY A 238 -12.99 -0.87 19.16
C GLY A 238 -11.98 -1.20 18.06
N VAL A 239 -10.96 -0.35 17.94
CA VAL A 239 -9.92 -0.47 16.92
C VAL A 239 -8.55 -0.41 17.58
N LEU A 240 -7.70 -1.40 17.32
CA LEU A 240 -6.30 -1.41 17.76
C LEU A 240 -5.38 -1.27 16.55
N HIS A 241 -4.59 -0.20 16.54
CA HIS A 241 -3.55 0.04 15.56
C HIS A 241 -2.18 -0.05 16.25
N MET A 242 -1.31 -0.93 15.74
CA MET A 242 0.03 -1.17 16.26
C MET A 242 1.06 -0.88 15.20
N THR A 243 2.11 -0.17 15.57
CA THR A 243 3.25 0.16 14.71
C THR A 243 4.56 -0.20 15.42
N ASP A 244 5.40 -1.01 14.79
CA ASP A 244 6.71 -1.42 15.36
C ASP A 244 6.58 -2.07 16.77
N CYS A 245 5.47 -2.78 17.01
CA CYS A 245 5.19 -3.49 18.27
C CYS A 245 5.64 -4.97 18.24
N GLY A 246 5.78 -5.56 19.43
CA GLY A 246 6.22 -6.94 19.63
C GLY A 246 7.73 -7.15 19.44
N HIS A 247 8.21 -8.34 19.78
CA HIS A 247 9.59 -8.77 19.60
C HIS A 247 9.64 -10.22 19.09
N ARG A 248 10.82 -10.71 18.70
CA ARG A 248 10.97 -12.06 18.15
C ARG A 248 10.49 -13.11 19.16
N GLY A 249 9.51 -13.92 18.77
CA GLY A 249 8.91 -14.94 19.64
C GLY A 249 7.76 -14.42 20.52
N ALA A 250 7.41 -13.14 20.44
CA ALA A 250 6.30 -12.59 21.21
C ALA A 250 4.96 -13.17 20.75
N ILE A 251 4.08 -13.43 21.71
CA ILE A 251 2.71 -13.89 21.48
C ILE A 251 1.77 -12.76 21.89
N LEU A 252 0.84 -12.38 21.00
CA LEU A 252 -0.23 -11.43 21.29
C LEU A 252 -1.56 -12.15 21.44
N HIS A 253 -2.23 -11.95 22.57
CA HIS A 253 -3.62 -12.31 22.79
C HIS A 253 -4.52 -11.07 22.71
N ALA A 254 -5.07 -10.80 21.53
CA ALA A 254 -6.07 -9.78 21.30
C ALA A 254 -7.47 -10.38 21.50
N LYS A 255 -8.01 -10.27 22.73
CA LYS A 255 -9.28 -10.88 23.16
C LYS A 255 -10.43 -9.86 23.11
N GLY A 256 -11.66 -10.37 23.10
CA GLY A 256 -12.88 -9.55 23.15
C GLY A 256 -13.51 -9.30 21.79
N GLY A 257 -14.16 -8.16 21.61
CA GLY A 257 -14.93 -7.81 20.42
C GLY A 257 -14.27 -6.74 19.55
N TRP A 258 -12.96 -6.82 19.32
CA TRP A 258 -12.29 -5.86 18.44
C TRP A 258 -12.96 -5.81 17.06
N ARG A 259 -13.27 -4.61 16.54
CA ARG A 259 -13.77 -4.47 15.17
C ARG A 259 -12.63 -4.65 14.18
N ARG A 260 -11.46 -4.10 14.51
CA ARG A 260 -10.30 -4.09 13.63
C ARG A 260 -8.99 -4.11 14.42
N LEU A 261 -8.11 -5.01 14.01
CA LEU A 261 -6.71 -5.02 14.41
C LEU A 261 -5.85 -4.62 13.21
N THR A 262 -4.93 -3.68 13.38
CA THR A 262 -3.97 -3.28 12.35
C THR A 262 -2.55 -3.43 12.88
N PHE A 263 -1.74 -4.19 12.15
CA PHE A 263 -0.35 -4.45 12.42
C PHE A 263 0.50 -3.79 11.34
N GLN A 264 1.36 -2.86 11.71
CA GLN A 264 2.29 -2.22 10.79
C GLN A 264 3.72 -2.41 11.28
N ARG A 265 4.54 -3.12 10.51
CA ARG A 265 5.94 -3.44 10.89
C ARG A 265 6.06 -4.13 12.27
N CYS A 266 5.06 -4.92 12.66
CA CYS A 266 5.06 -5.64 13.93
C CYS A 266 5.90 -6.92 13.85
N SER A 267 6.38 -7.37 15.02
CA SER A 267 7.28 -8.52 15.17
C SER A 267 6.74 -9.70 15.98
N PHE A 268 5.43 -9.76 16.25
CA PHE A 268 4.81 -10.91 16.95
C PHE A 268 5.02 -12.20 16.17
N PHE A 269 5.30 -13.31 16.84
CA PHE A 269 5.41 -14.64 16.25
C PHE A 269 4.01 -15.27 16.08
N ASP A 270 3.23 -15.26 17.17
CA ASP A 270 1.85 -15.75 17.21
C ASP A 270 0.88 -14.63 17.58
N VAL A 271 -0.25 -14.57 16.90
CA VAL A 271 -1.35 -13.64 17.18
C VAL A 271 -2.64 -14.44 17.34
N HIS A 272 -3.23 -14.38 18.53
CA HIS A 272 -4.57 -14.88 18.81
C HIS A 272 -5.52 -13.69 18.81
N ALA A 273 -6.39 -13.60 17.81
CA ALA A 273 -7.22 -12.43 17.57
C ALA A 273 -8.71 -12.79 17.54
N GLU A 274 -9.45 -12.36 18.55
CA GLU A 274 -10.92 -12.31 18.56
C GLU A 274 -11.33 -10.95 17.97
N THR A 275 -11.53 -10.90 16.65
CA THR A 275 -11.80 -9.64 15.93
C THR A 275 -12.65 -9.85 14.68
N VAL A 276 -13.31 -8.80 14.21
CA VAL A 276 -14.03 -8.81 12.94
C VAL A 276 -13.09 -8.65 11.74
N GLU A 277 -12.04 -7.83 11.87
CA GLU A 277 -11.10 -7.52 10.79
C GLU A 277 -9.65 -7.52 11.28
N VAL A 278 -8.74 -8.05 10.46
CA VAL A 278 -7.30 -8.01 10.67
C VAL A 278 -6.62 -7.40 9.45
N VAL A 279 -5.75 -6.41 9.65
CA VAL A 279 -4.92 -5.81 8.61
C VAL A 279 -3.45 -5.95 8.99
N ILE A 280 -2.65 -6.61 8.17
CA ILE A 280 -1.21 -6.82 8.39
C ILE A 280 -0.44 -6.12 7.28
N GLN A 281 0.41 -5.18 7.63
CA GLN A 281 1.18 -4.38 6.69
C GLN A 281 2.65 -4.48 7.03
N ARG A 282 3.47 -4.96 6.07
CA ARG A 282 4.93 -5.01 6.19
C ARG A 282 5.41 -5.64 7.50
N SER A 283 4.73 -6.68 7.99
CA SER A 283 5.03 -7.33 9.27
C SER A 283 5.52 -8.76 9.04
N PRO A 284 6.80 -8.93 8.60
CA PRO A 284 7.33 -10.21 8.11
C PRO A 284 7.52 -11.30 9.15
N ARG A 285 7.23 -11.01 10.42
CA ARG A 285 7.49 -11.92 11.52
C ARG A 285 6.21 -12.46 12.16
N VAL A 286 5.05 -11.92 11.78
CA VAL A 286 3.74 -12.48 12.13
C VAL A 286 3.63 -13.79 11.38
N ASN A 287 3.90 -14.90 12.07
CA ASN A 287 4.02 -16.22 11.48
C ASN A 287 2.75 -17.02 11.63
N HIS A 288 2.05 -16.89 12.76
CA HIS A 288 0.78 -17.56 12.98
C HIS A 288 -0.29 -16.56 13.38
N LEU A 289 -1.41 -16.61 12.69
CA LEU A 289 -2.62 -15.85 13.02
C LEU A 289 -3.74 -16.85 13.32
N HIS A 290 -4.10 -16.92 14.59
CA HIS A 290 -5.20 -17.70 15.12
C HIS A 290 -6.41 -16.81 15.28
N VAL A 291 -7.44 -17.07 14.49
CA VAL A 291 -8.69 -16.32 14.55
C VAL A 291 -9.86 -17.30 14.71
N PRO A 292 -10.81 -17.04 15.62
CA PRO A 292 -11.97 -17.89 15.76
C PRO A 292 -12.89 -17.75 14.53
N GLY A 293 -13.78 -18.72 14.32
CA GLY A 293 -14.83 -18.62 13.30
C GLY A 293 -15.67 -17.36 13.53
N GLY A 294 -15.76 -16.49 12.52
CA GLY A 294 -16.48 -15.20 12.62
C GLY A 294 -15.72 -13.99 12.06
N VAL A 295 -14.41 -14.11 11.79
CA VAL A 295 -13.65 -13.03 11.15
C VAL A 295 -14.12 -12.81 9.73
N HIS A 296 -14.47 -11.57 9.40
CA HIS A 296 -15.03 -11.21 8.11
C HIS A 296 -13.97 -10.82 7.09
N ALA A 297 -12.81 -10.31 7.53
CA ALA A 297 -11.75 -9.91 6.62
C ALA A 297 -10.35 -10.00 7.24
N ILE A 298 -9.41 -10.63 6.52
CA ILE A 298 -7.97 -10.57 6.80
C ILE A 298 -7.29 -9.99 5.57
N THR A 299 -6.71 -8.79 5.72
CA THR A 299 -5.94 -8.10 4.67
C THR A 299 -4.45 -8.15 5.00
N THR A 300 -3.63 -8.59 4.06
CA THR A 300 -2.17 -8.65 4.22
C THR A 300 -1.46 -7.93 3.09
N HIS A 301 -0.45 -7.11 3.42
CA HIS A 301 0.49 -6.49 2.48
C HIS A 301 1.92 -6.91 2.84
N GLY A 302 2.56 -7.69 1.97
CA GLY A 302 3.88 -8.29 2.13
C GLY A 302 3.81 -9.76 2.58
N HIS A 303 4.28 -9.99 3.80
CA HIS A 303 4.34 -11.32 4.40
C HIS A 303 2.97 -11.85 4.81
N PHE A 304 2.82 -13.16 4.75
CA PHE A 304 1.56 -13.84 4.99
C PHE A 304 1.70 -14.85 6.15
N PRO A 305 1.01 -14.64 7.28
CA PRO A 305 1.02 -15.61 8.38
C PRO A 305 0.30 -16.90 7.99
N VAL A 306 0.74 -18.02 8.56
CA VAL A 306 -0.04 -19.26 8.62
C VAL A 306 -1.35 -18.96 9.36
N LEU A 307 -2.48 -19.22 8.70
CA LEU A 307 -3.80 -19.00 9.28
C LEU A 307 -4.34 -20.30 9.86
N ASN A 308 -4.78 -20.24 11.12
CA ASN A 308 -5.48 -21.36 11.77
C ASN A 308 -6.92 -20.93 12.07
N GLY A 309 -7.92 -21.52 11.38
CA GLY A 309 -9.35 -21.40 11.73
C GLY A 309 -10.22 -20.39 10.96
N ALA A 310 -9.71 -19.72 9.92
CA ALA A 310 -10.47 -18.68 9.20
C ALA A 310 -11.14 -19.19 7.89
N LEU A 311 -12.44 -18.91 7.70
CA LEU A 311 -13.22 -19.24 6.49
C LEU A 311 -13.38 -18.05 5.50
N GLY A 312 -12.81 -16.88 5.79
CA GLY A 312 -12.95 -15.67 4.95
C GLY A 312 -11.62 -14.94 4.75
N TRP A 313 -11.02 -15.09 3.58
CA TRP A 313 -9.67 -14.62 3.26
C TRP A 313 -9.70 -13.43 2.30
N TYR A 314 -8.91 -12.37 2.57
CA TYR A 314 -8.85 -11.13 1.76
C TYR A 314 -7.40 -10.63 1.50
N GLY A 315 -6.49 -11.44 0.95
CA GLY A 315 -5.11 -11.00 0.65
C GLY A 315 -4.91 -10.40 -0.75
N SER A 316 -4.12 -9.33 -0.86
CA SER A 316 -3.88 -8.63 -2.13
C SER A 316 -2.70 -9.13 -2.96
N GLU A 317 -1.96 -10.16 -2.52
CA GLU A 317 -0.63 -10.45 -3.07
C GLU A 317 -0.40 -11.88 -3.59
N ALA A 318 0.54 -11.97 -4.54
CA ALA A 318 1.05 -13.18 -5.17
C ALA A 318 1.59 -14.22 -4.17
N ASN A 319 2.23 -13.78 -3.10
CA ASN A 319 2.77 -14.67 -2.06
C ASN A 319 1.68 -15.48 -1.36
N GLY A 320 0.47 -14.91 -1.19
CA GLY A 320 -0.66 -15.63 -0.62
C GLY A 320 -1.09 -16.81 -1.48
N VAL A 321 -1.00 -16.70 -2.81
CA VAL A 321 -1.28 -17.83 -3.73
C VAL A 321 -0.27 -18.94 -3.53
N ARG A 322 1.04 -18.59 -3.55
CA ARG A 322 2.11 -19.59 -3.41
C ARG A 322 2.01 -20.32 -2.08
N GLN A 323 1.77 -19.60 -1.00
CA GLN A 323 1.63 -20.23 0.32
C GLN A 323 0.40 -21.12 0.39
N LEU A 324 -0.75 -20.65 -0.11
CA LEU A 324 -1.97 -21.45 -0.14
C LEU A 324 -1.80 -22.73 -0.98
N LEU A 325 -1.20 -22.61 -2.16
CA LEU A 325 -0.89 -23.76 -3.01
C LEU A 325 0.09 -24.74 -2.32
N GLY A 326 1.09 -24.23 -1.58
CA GLY A 326 2.04 -25.06 -0.84
C GLY A 326 1.47 -25.72 0.44
N THR A 327 0.42 -25.15 1.04
CA THR A 327 -0.17 -25.68 2.29
C THR A 327 -1.20 -26.79 2.06
N HIS A 328 -1.84 -26.87 0.89
CA HIS A 328 -2.87 -27.85 0.62
C HIS A 328 -2.33 -29.00 -0.25
N ARG A 329 -2.28 -30.21 0.34
CA ARG A 329 -1.95 -31.45 -0.40
C ARG A 329 -3.14 -32.01 -1.18
N ASP A 330 -4.36 -31.69 -0.76
CA ASP A 330 -5.59 -32.06 -1.44
C ASP A 330 -6.02 -30.93 -2.40
N ARG A 331 -6.37 -31.33 -3.63
CA ARG A 331 -6.78 -30.45 -4.72
C ARG A 331 -8.08 -29.72 -4.40
N ASP A 332 -9.03 -30.38 -3.73
CA ASP A 332 -10.35 -29.82 -3.47
C ASP A 332 -10.31 -28.79 -2.33
N ASP A 333 -9.49 -29.03 -1.31
CA ASP A 333 -9.23 -28.06 -0.22
C ASP A 333 -8.47 -26.82 -0.73
N ALA A 334 -7.48 -27.04 -1.61
CA ALA A 334 -6.76 -25.97 -2.28
C ALA A 334 -7.73 -25.11 -3.09
N LEU A 335 -8.62 -25.75 -3.87
CA LEU A 335 -9.65 -25.06 -4.65
C LEU A 335 -10.57 -24.24 -3.76
N SER A 336 -11.17 -24.81 -2.73
CA SER A 336 -12.10 -24.10 -1.85
C SER A 336 -11.47 -22.83 -1.25
N THR A 337 -10.21 -22.93 -0.81
CA THR A 337 -9.48 -21.82 -0.19
C THR A 337 -9.05 -20.77 -1.23
N LEU A 338 -8.51 -21.22 -2.37
CA LEU A 338 -8.07 -20.34 -3.47
C LEU A 338 -9.26 -19.75 -4.24
N TYR A 339 -10.43 -20.36 -4.17
CA TYR A 339 -11.65 -19.85 -4.73
C TYR A 339 -12.08 -18.56 -4.01
N GLY A 340 -12.04 -18.55 -2.68
CA GLY A 340 -12.19 -17.31 -1.89
C GLY A 340 -11.17 -16.23 -2.28
N TRP A 341 -9.94 -16.65 -2.60
CA TRP A 341 -8.89 -15.75 -3.09
C TRP A 341 -9.22 -15.07 -4.42
N THR A 342 -9.78 -15.80 -5.38
CA THR A 342 -10.15 -15.23 -6.70
C THR A 342 -11.27 -14.19 -6.61
N TRP A 343 -12.03 -14.19 -5.52
CA TRP A 343 -13.23 -13.37 -5.36
C TRP A 343 -12.97 -11.91 -4.95
N LEU A 344 -11.74 -11.63 -4.53
CA LEU A 344 -11.37 -10.31 -4.05
C LEU A 344 -11.42 -9.25 -5.13
N GLU A 345 -11.90 -8.07 -4.75
CA GLU A 345 -11.83 -6.90 -5.62
C GLU A 345 -10.36 -6.48 -5.76
N ARG A 346 -9.85 -6.55 -6.98
CA ARG A 346 -8.43 -6.33 -7.28
C ARG A 346 -8.26 -5.12 -8.17
N THR A 347 -7.30 -4.27 -7.79
CA THR A 347 -6.73 -3.26 -8.71
C THR A 347 -6.09 -3.96 -9.91
N ARG A 348 -5.87 -3.22 -11.01
CA ARG A 348 -5.22 -3.78 -12.20
C ARG A 348 -3.84 -4.38 -11.90
N ALA A 349 -3.05 -3.74 -11.04
CA ALA A 349 -1.74 -4.25 -10.62
C ALA A 349 -1.85 -5.58 -9.85
N GLN A 350 -2.81 -5.69 -8.93
CA GLN A 350 -3.04 -6.92 -8.16
C GLN A 350 -3.49 -8.09 -9.02
N ARG A 351 -4.25 -7.83 -10.10
CA ARG A 351 -4.63 -8.85 -11.09
C ARG A 351 -3.41 -9.38 -11.86
N LEU A 352 -2.45 -8.53 -12.19
CA LEU A 352 -1.21 -8.95 -12.84
C LEU A 352 -0.36 -9.81 -11.89
N SER A 353 -0.15 -9.35 -10.67
CA SER A 353 0.58 -10.12 -9.64
C SER A 353 -0.06 -11.48 -9.41
N ALA A 354 -1.39 -11.56 -9.43
CA ALA A 354 -2.15 -12.80 -9.32
C ALA A 354 -1.82 -13.79 -10.45
N LEU A 355 -1.84 -13.33 -11.70
CA LEU A 355 -1.50 -14.16 -12.86
C LEU A 355 -0.05 -14.64 -12.84
N ARG A 356 0.90 -13.77 -12.46
CA ARG A 356 2.30 -14.17 -12.31
C ARG A 356 2.48 -15.23 -11.23
N ALA A 357 1.77 -15.10 -10.12
CA ALA A 357 1.84 -16.10 -9.05
C ALA A 357 1.34 -17.48 -9.51
N LEU A 358 0.25 -17.50 -10.29
CA LEU A 358 -0.27 -18.72 -10.89
C LEU A 358 0.74 -19.29 -11.93
N GLU A 359 1.35 -18.43 -12.75
CA GLU A 359 2.38 -18.84 -13.72
C GLU A 359 3.62 -19.44 -13.01
N GLU A 360 4.12 -18.79 -11.96
CA GLU A 360 5.26 -19.27 -11.17
C GLU A 360 4.98 -20.63 -10.52
N ALA A 361 3.71 -20.92 -10.20
CA ALA A 361 3.28 -22.16 -9.59
C ALA A 361 3.18 -23.35 -10.57
N LEU A 362 3.32 -23.14 -11.89
CA LEU A 362 3.19 -24.20 -12.90
C LEU A 362 4.18 -25.34 -12.72
N ASP A 363 5.36 -25.06 -12.18
CA ASP A 363 6.43 -26.06 -12.02
C ASP A 363 6.15 -27.01 -10.83
N GLU A 364 5.27 -26.61 -9.89
CA GLU A 364 5.06 -27.30 -8.61
C GLU A 364 3.62 -27.83 -8.44
N HIS A 365 2.67 -27.40 -9.27
CA HIS A 365 1.24 -27.66 -9.08
C HIS A 365 0.53 -28.08 -10.37
N ASP A 366 -0.63 -28.73 -10.22
CA ASP A 366 -1.47 -29.17 -11.33
C ASP A 366 -1.87 -28.00 -12.26
N PRO A 367 -1.48 -28.04 -13.55
CA PRO A 367 -1.86 -27.00 -14.52
C PRO A 367 -3.36 -26.79 -14.64
N GLU A 368 -4.16 -27.87 -14.55
CA GLU A 368 -5.62 -27.79 -14.70
C GLU A 368 -6.24 -26.95 -13.57
N LEU A 369 -5.77 -27.16 -12.34
CA LEU A 369 -6.14 -26.36 -11.16
C LEU A 369 -5.80 -24.87 -11.36
N LEU A 370 -4.56 -24.57 -11.73
CA LEU A 370 -4.09 -23.19 -11.92
C LEU A 370 -4.89 -22.47 -13.02
N TRP A 371 -5.23 -23.18 -14.08
CA TRP A 371 -6.08 -22.67 -15.16
C TRP A 371 -7.51 -22.37 -14.71
N ARG A 372 -8.11 -23.25 -13.91
CA ARG A 372 -9.44 -23.04 -13.30
C ARG A 372 -9.44 -21.79 -12.40
N LEU A 373 -8.42 -21.62 -11.56
CA LEU A 373 -8.26 -20.41 -10.72
C LEU A 373 -8.10 -19.14 -11.54
N ARG A 374 -7.34 -19.20 -12.63
CA ARG A 374 -7.25 -18.11 -13.59
C ARG A 374 -8.62 -17.75 -14.19
N CYS A 375 -9.44 -18.73 -14.54
CA CYS A 375 -10.76 -18.49 -15.13
C CYS A 375 -11.73 -17.83 -14.13
N LEU A 376 -11.68 -18.23 -12.87
CA LEU A 376 -12.42 -17.57 -11.79
C LEU A 376 -11.98 -16.12 -11.57
N LEU A 377 -10.67 -15.88 -11.52
CA LEU A 377 -10.11 -14.53 -11.45
C LEU A 377 -10.61 -13.67 -12.62
N HIS A 378 -10.66 -14.24 -13.82
CA HIS A 378 -11.16 -13.55 -15.01
C HIS A 378 -12.65 -13.22 -14.90
N LEU A 379 -13.48 -14.17 -14.47
CA LEU A 379 -14.91 -13.98 -14.30
C LEU A 379 -15.22 -12.87 -13.30
N ARG A 380 -14.51 -12.85 -12.16
CA ARG A 380 -14.68 -11.80 -11.15
C ARG A 380 -14.45 -10.40 -11.72
N VAL A 381 -13.41 -10.24 -12.53
CA VAL A 381 -13.06 -8.97 -13.17
C VAL A 381 -14.13 -8.53 -14.17
N ARG A 382 -14.79 -9.47 -14.85
CA ARG A 382 -15.73 -9.16 -15.94
C ARG A 382 -17.16 -8.95 -15.49
N SER A 383 -17.65 -9.81 -14.62
CA SER A 383 -19.08 -9.89 -14.32
C SER A 383 -19.42 -9.28 -12.96
N GLN A 384 -18.42 -8.97 -12.13
CA GLN A 384 -18.59 -8.58 -10.72
C GLN A 384 -19.77 -9.33 -10.05
N PRO A 385 -19.83 -10.67 -10.13
CA PRO A 385 -21.05 -11.36 -9.73
C PRO A 385 -21.32 -11.11 -8.23
N LYS A 386 -22.59 -11.10 -7.82
CA LYS A 386 -22.99 -10.91 -6.40
C LYS A 386 -22.87 -12.18 -5.57
N ARG A 387 -22.70 -13.32 -6.22
CA ARG A 387 -22.60 -14.65 -5.62
C ARG A 387 -21.37 -15.37 -6.18
N PRO A 388 -20.79 -16.31 -5.43
CA PRO A 388 -19.67 -17.08 -5.92
C PRO A 388 -20.11 -17.88 -7.17
N PRO A 389 -19.47 -17.67 -8.33
CA PRO A 389 -19.90 -18.26 -9.60
C PRO A 389 -19.45 -19.71 -9.75
N ASP A 390 -20.28 -20.50 -10.40
CA ASP A 390 -19.93 -21.87 -10.77
C ASP A 390 -18.68 -21.91 -11.67
N MET A 391 -17.85 -22.95 -11.52
CA MET A 391 -16.66 -23.16 -12.33
C MET A 391 -17.00 -23.23 -13.83
N ASP A 392 -18.13 -23.84 -14.17
CA ASP A 392 -18.61 -23.92 -15.55
C ASP A 392 -18.93 -22.53 -16.12
N GLU A 393 -19.47 -21.63 -15.31
CA GLU A 393 -19.68 -20.23 -15.70
C GLU A 393 -18.33 -19.54 -15.93
N ALA A 394 -17.35 -19.77 -15.05
CA ALA A 394 -16.01 -19.19 -15.16
C ALA A 394 -15.31 -19.64 -16.45
N LEU A 395 -15.30 -20.94 -16.73
CA LEU A 395 -14.75 -21.53 -17.95
C LEU A 395 -15.46 -20.98 -19.20
N ARG A 396 -16.79 -20.93 -19.18
CA ARG A 396 -17.58 -20.40 -20.31
C ARG A 396 -17.30 -18.91 -20.57
N VAL A 397 -17.25 -18.07 -19.53
CA VAL A 397 -17.00 -16.63 -19.71
C VAL A 397 -15.57 -16.39 -20.18
N ALA A 398 -14.60 -17.05 -19.56
CA ALA A 398 -13.20 -16.99 -19.95
C ALA A 398 -12.97 -17.49 -21.38
N GLY A 399 -13.59 -18.61 -21.76
CA GLY A 399 -13.49 -19.25 -23.07
C GLY A 399 -14.22 -18.50 -24.19
N ASN A 400 -15.06 -17.52 -23.86
CA ASN A 400 -15.68 -16.61 -24.83
C ASN A 400 -14.95 -15.26 -24.93
N ARG A 401 -14.21 -14.84 -23.89
CA ARG A 401 -13.58 -13.51 -23.81
C ARG A 401 -12.20 -13.54 -23.17
N TRP A 402 -11.21 -14.02 -23.91
CA TRP A 402 -9.82 -14.06 -23.45
C TRP A 402 -9.12 -12.68 -23.52
N HIS A 403 -9.48 -11.77 -22.62
CA HIS A 403 -8.87 -10.44 -22.52
C HIS A 403 -8.85 -9.88 -21.08
N TRP A 404 -7.68 -9.44 -20.63
CA TRP A 404 -7.50 -8.71 -19.38
C TRP A 404 -7.47 -7.20 -19.60
N ASP A 405 -8.18 -6.45 -18.75
CA ASP A 405 -8.14 -4.99 -18.74
C ASP A 405 -6.94 -4.49 -17.90
N PHE A 406 -5.75 -4.58 -18.49
CA PHE A 406 -4.52 -4.02 -17.92
C PHE A 406 -4.20 -2.64 -18.54
N ASN A 407 -3.42 -1.83 -17.83
CA ASN A 407 -2.83 -0.63 -18.41
C ASN A 407 -1.87 -1.03 -19.56
N SER A 408 -1.64 -0.14 -20.53
CA SER A 408 -0.86 -0.44 -21.74
C SER A 408 0.58 -0.90 -21.47
N ASP A 409 1.17 -0.45 -20.35
CA ASP A 409 2.50 -0.83 -19.86
C ASP A 409 2.52 -2.21 -19.20
N LEU A 410 1.41 -2.64 -18.59
CA LEU A 410 1.27 -3.92 -17.88
C LEU A 410 0.65 -5.03 -18.74
N TRP A 411 0.03 -4.67 -19.86
CA TRP A 411 -0.75 -5.57 -20.71
C TRP A 411 0.07 -6.74 -21.25
N LEU A 412 1.30 -6.49 -21.73
CA LEU A 412 2.15 -7.51 -22.33
C LEU A 412 2.50 -8.62 -21.35
N GLU A 413 2.87 -8.20 -20.15
CA GLU A 413 3.30 -9.12 -19.11
C GLU A 413 2.14 -9.95 -18.60
N GLY A 414 0.98 -9.33 -18.39
CA GLY A 414 -0.24 -10.04 -18.02
C GLY A 414 -0.68 -11.04 -19.07
N ARG A 415 -0.62 -10.66 -20.37
CA ARG A 415 -0.90 -11.56 -21.49
C ARG A 415 0.03 -12.77 -21.48
N ALA A 416 1.30 -12.57 -21.19
CA ALA A 416 2.29 -13.63 -21.25
C ALA A 416 2.17 -14.65 -20.12
N SER A 417 1.95 -14.19 -18.88
CA SER A 417 1.65 -15.10 -17.76
C SER A 417 0.39 -15.91 -18.02
N ASP A 418 -0.64 -15.26 -18.57
CA ASP A 418 -1.90 -15.91 -18.91
C ASP A 418 -1.76 -16.97 -20.03
N LEU A 419 -0.87 -16.70 -20.98
CA LEU A 419 -0.60 -17.61 -22.08
C LEU A 419 0.25 -18.81 -21.66
N ALA A 420 1.18 -18.60 -20.72
CA ALA A 420 1.94 -19.67 -20.10
C ALA A 420 1.00 -20.66 -19.40
N LEU A 421 0.04 -20.15 -18.63
CA LEU A 421 -1.00 -20.96 -17.98
C LEU A 421 -1.84 -21.75 -18.99
N TYR A 422 -2.25 -21.13 -20.10
CA TYR A 422 -3.02 -21.83 -21.14
C TYR A 422 -2.24 -22.98 -21.76
N ARG A 423 -0.98 -22.76 -22.14
CA ARG A 423 -0.16 -23.77 -22.80
C ARG A 423 -0.05 -25.05 -21.98
N ALA A 424 0.10 -24.91 -20.67
CA ALA A 424 0.18 -26.04 -19.75
C ALA A 424 -1.09 -26.90 -19.70
N VAL A 425 -2.23 -26.39 -20.21
CA VAL A 425 -3.51 -27.10 -20.29
C VAL A 425 -4.05 -27.19 -21.72
N ALA A 426 -3.26 -26.85 -22.75
CA ALA A 426 -3.78 -26.71 -24.12
C ALA A 426 -4.33 -28.03 -24.68
N ASP A 427 -3.72 -29.15 -24.30
CA ASP A 427 -4.12 -30.50 -24.71
C ASP A 427 -5.16 -31.13 -23.76
N GLN A 428 -5.63 -30.38 -22.76
CA GLN A 428 -6.60 -30.85 -21.77
C GLN A 428 -8.00 -30.32 -22.06
N PRO A 429 -9.07 -31.02 -21.62
CA PRO A 429 -10.45 -30.57 -21.83
C PRO A 429 -10.74 -29.16 -21.30
N VAL A 430 -10.09 -28.72 -20.21
CA VAL A 430 -10.28 -27.36 -19.66
C VAL A 430 -9.68 -26.25 -20.53
N GLY A 431 -8.71 -26.59 -21.38
CA GLY A 431 -8.15 -25.68 -22.39
C GLY A 431 -8.95 -25.68 -23.68
N GLU A 432 -9.83 -26.68 -23.88
CA GLU A 432 -10.60 -26.84 -25.10
C GLU A 432 -11.50 -25.61 -25.34
N GLY A 433 -11.40 -25.02 -26.52
CA GLY A 433 -12.15 -23.82 -26.91
C GLY A 433 -11.39 -22.50 -26.76
N PHE A 434 -10.34 -22.42 -25.94
CA PHE A 434 -9.50 -21.22 -25.82
C PHE A 434 -8.54 -21.06 -26.99
N GLY A 435 -8.07 -22.15 -27.61
CA GLY A 435 -7.24 -22.09 -28.81
C GLY A 435 -7.87 -21.25 -29.93
N ARG A 436 -9.20 -21.31 -30.09
CA ARG A 436 -9.94 -20.46 -31.05
C ARG A 436 -9.80 -18.97 -30.78
N LEU A 437 -9.60 -18.56 -29.53
CA LEU A 437 -9.41 -17.18 -29.13
C LEU A 437 -7.97 -16.70 -29.29
N LEU A 438 -6.96 -17.58 -29.25
CA LEU A 438 -5.61 -17.27 -29.75
C LEU A 438 -5.65 -16.88 -31.23
N HIS A 439 -6.58 -17.49 -31.97
CA HIS A 439 -6.83 -17.23 -33.37
C HIS A 439 -7.82 -16.07 -33.64
N CYS A 440 -8.12 -15.23 -32.64
CA CYS A 440 -8.83 -13.95 -32.81
C CYS A 440 -7.89 -12.71 -32.79
N PRO A 441 -6.91 -12.58 -33.71
CA PRO A 441 -6.09 -11.38 -33.81
C PRO A 441 -6.83 -10.33 -34.65
N GLY A 442 -7.57 -9.45 -33.98
CA GLY A 442 -7.87 -8.12 -34.51
C GLY A 442 -6.95 -7.05 -33.94
N ASP A 443 -6.29 -7.35 -32.83
CA ASP A 443 -5.58 -6.37 -32.01
C ASP A 443 -4.05 -6.49 -32.21
N PRO A 444 -3.36 -5.44 -32.71
CA PRO A 444 -1.90 -5.35 -32.79
C PRO A 444 -1.15 -5.80 -31.55
N HIS A 445 -1.74 -5.58 -30.38
CA HIS A 445 -1.17 -6.00 -29.11
C HIS A 445 -0.98 -7.53 -29.05
N THR A 446 -1.88 -8.30 -29.66
CA THR A 446 -1.85 -9.79 -29.68
C THR A 446 -0.55 -10.36 -30.25
N LEU A 447 -0.01 -9.76 -31.32
CA LEU A 447 1.25 -10.19 -31.94
C LEU A 447 2.47 -9.84 -31.08
N HIS A 448 2.44 -8.68 -30.41
CA HIS A 448 3.51 -8.28 -29.50
C HIS A 448 3.54 -9.16 -28.24
N GLY A 449 2.37 -9.46 -27.67
CA GLY A 449 2.24 -10.42 -26.55
C GLY A 449 2.69 -11.84 -26.94
N LEU A 450 2.38 -12.28 -28.16
CA LEU A 450 2.88 -13.53 -28.72
C LEU A 450 4.42 -13.55 -28.73
N ALA A 451 5.03 -12.53 -29.33
CA ALA A 451 6.49 -12.39 -29.46
C ALA A 451 7.20 -12.35 -28.10
N TRP A 452 6.64 -11.62 -27.14
CA TRP A 452 7.22 -11.47 -25.80
C TRP A 452 7.18 -12.80 -25.02
N THR A 453 6.05 -13.51 -25.07
CA THR A 453 5.89 -14.82 -24.40
C THR A 453 6.90 -15.82 -24.95
N LEU A 454 7.05 -15.88 -26.26
CA LEU A 454 8.01 -16.74 -26.94
C LEU A 454 9.47 -16.40 -26.57
N ARG A 455 9.78 -15.10 -26.36
CA ARG A 455 11.12 -14.64 -25.94
C ARG A 455 11.50 -15.10 -24.53
N ARG A 456 10.53 -15.11 -23.60
CA ARG A 456 10.73 -15.54 -22.20
C ARG A 456 10.93 -17.06 -22.13
N TRP A 457 10.20 -17.81 -22.94
CA TRP A 457 10.20 -19.27 -22.95
C TRP A 457 11.40 -19.92 -23.63
N HIS A 458 11.91 -19.37 -24.74
CA HIS A 458 13.17 -19.89 -25.30
C HIS A 458 14.36 -19.74 -24.33
N GLY A 459 14.27 -18.83 -23.34
CA GLY A 459 15.24 -18.79 -22.25
C GLY A 459 15.25 -20.05 -21.38
N ARG A 460 14.21 -20.88 -21.43
CA ARG A 460 14.02 -22.12 -20.65
C ARG A 460 14.38 -23.41 -21.40
N GLY A 461 14.48 -23.37 -22.74
CA GLY A 461 14.95 -24.51 -23.56
C GLY A 461 13.86 -25.44 -24.12
N ASP A 462 12.58 -25.05 -24.10
CA ASP A 462 11.48 -25.88 -24.61
C ASP A 462 11.34 -25.82 -26.15
N ASP A 463 10.93 -26.95 -26.76
CA ASP A 463 10.72 -27.09 -28.21
C ASP A 463 9.57 -26.22 -28.75
N TRP A 464 9.69 -25.83 -30.02
CA TRP A 464 8.77 -24.93 -30.71
C TRP A 464 7.53 -25.67 -31.25
N PRO A 465 6.28 -25.34 -30.83
CA PRO A 465 5.11 -25.98 -31.40
C PRO A 465 4.71 -25.35 -32.75
N ASP A 466 4.41 -26.17 -33.75
CA ASP A 466 4.04 -25.75 -35.11
C ASP A 466 2.86 -24.76 -35.18
N ASP A 467 1.94 -24.84 -34.21
CA ASP A 467 0.76 -23.98 -34.09
C ASP A 467 1.09 -22.49 -33.94
N TRP A 468 2.29 -22.15 -33.45
CA TRP A 468 2.70 -20.76 -33.22
C TRP A 468 3.07 -20.05 -34.51
N THR A 469 3.77 -20.73 -35.42
CA THR A 469 4.07 -20.19 -36.75
C THR A 469 2.78 -19.87 -37.49
N GLN A 470 1.78 -20.76 -37.40
CA GLN A 470 0.47 -20.55 -37.99
C GLN A 470 -0.31 -19.38 -37.33
N ALA A 471 -0.21 -19.23 -36.00
CA ALA A 471 -0.82 -18.12 -35.27
C ALA A 471 -0.20 -16.76 -35.63
N ILE A 472 1.13 -16.69 -35.73
CA ILE A 472 1.85 -15.49 -36.17
C ILE A 472 1.46 -15.13 -37.60
N ASP A 473 1.46 -16.10 -38.52
CA ASP A 473 1.06 -15.90 -39.92
C ASP A 473 -0.36 -15.31 -40.02
N LYS A 474 -1.32 -15.92 -39.31
CA LYS A 474 -2.71 -15.47 -39.28
C LYS A 474 -2.85 -14.08 -38.68
N GLY A 475 -2.06 -13.76 -37.65
CA GLY A 475 -1.96 -12.43 -37.06
C GLY A 475 -1.49 -11.38 -38.06
N LEU A 476 -0.37 -11.65 -38.73
CA LEU A 476 0.20 -10.75 -39.74
C LEU A 476 -0.79 -10.51 -40.89
N ARG A 477 -1.43 -11.57 -41.42
CA ARG A 477 -2.42 -11.47 -42.50
C ARG A 477 -3.65 -10.62 -42.15
N ARG A 478 -4.05 -10.54 -40.87
CA ARG A 478 -5.20 -9.72 -40.44
C ARG A 478 -4.84 -8.27 -40.16
N ILE A 479 -3.66 -7.98 -39.63
CA ILE A 479 -3.15 -6.60 -39.51
C ILE A 479 -3.23 -5.90 -40.87
N THR A 480 -2.86 -6.62 -41.92
CA THR A 480 -2.92 -6.14 -43.30
C THR A 480 -4.33 -5.73 -43.74
N ARG A 481 -5.39 -6.44 -43.33
CA ARG A 481 -6.76 -6.13 -43.76
C ARG A 481 -7.30 -4.83 -43.16
N ARG A 482 -6.70 -4.32 -42.09
CA ARG A 482 -7.16 -3.10 -41.39
C ARG A 482 -6.52 -1.82 -41.91
N GLY A 483 -5.58 -1.89 -42.86
CA GLY A 483 -5.08 -0.72 -43.62
C GLY A 483 -4.25 0.31 -42.86
N TYR A 484 -4.16 0.23 -41.53
CA TYR A 484 -3.38 1.18 -40.71
C TYR A 484 -2.21 0.48 -40.02
N MET A 485 -1.00 0.88 -40.40
CA MET A 485 0.20 0.58 -39.64
C MET A 485 0.42 1.69 -38.60
N ASN A 486 0.34 1.35 -37.32
CA ASN A 486 0.74 2.23 -36.23
C ASN A 486 2.05 1.75 -35.60
N ARG A 487 2.63 2.57 -34.72
CA ARG A 487 3.88 2.27 -34.01
C ARG A 487 3.83 0.91 -33.28
N ALA A 488 2.69 0.57 -32.66
CA ALA A 488 2.52 -0.69 -31.94
C ALA A 488 2.64 -1.93 -32.84
N ILE A 489 2.14 -1.86 -34.08
CA ILE A 489 2.31 -2.93 -35.07
C ILE A 489 3.78 -3.09 -35.45
N HIS A 490 4.49 -1.98 -35.66
CA HIS A 490 5.92 -2.02 -35.97
C HIS A 490 6.72 -2.69 -34.85
N ASP A 491 6.46 -2.30 -33.60
CA ASP A 491 7.15 -2.82 -32.42
C ASP A 491 6.82 -4.30 -32.19
N ALA A 492 5.58 -4.72 -32.49
CA ALA A 492 5.18 -6.12 -32.49
C ALA A 492 6.00 -6.94 -33.48
N VAL A 493 6.07 -6.50 -34.74
CA VAL A 493 6.78 -7.23 -35.81
C VAL A 493 8.28 -7.24 -35.56
N GLN A 494 8.85 -6.14 -35.04
CA GLN A 494 10.25 -6.10 -34.60
C GLN A 494 10.51 -7.10 -33.47
N ALA A 495 9.62 -7.23 -32.48
CA ALA A 495 9.79 -8.22 -31.42
C ALA A 495 9.77 -9.66 -31.96
N VAL A 496 8.87 -9.97 -32.91
CA VAL A 496 8.84 -11.29 -33.58
C VAL A 496 10.11 -11.52 -34.40
N LEU A 497 10.66 -10.48 -35.04
CA LEU A 497 11.92 -10.58 -35.77
C LEU A 497 13.12 -10.84 -34.88
N GLN A 498 13.24 -10.15 -33.76
CA GLN A 498 14.31 -10.39 -32.78
C GLN A 498 14.23 -11.80 -32.22
N LEU A 499 13.02 -12.34 -32.06
CA LEU A 499 12.82 -13.73 -31.72
C LEU A 499 13.30 -14.66 -32.85
N ALA A 500 12.85 -14.48 -34.10
CA ALA A 500 13.29 -15.30 -35.23
C ALA A 500 14.82 -15.38 -35.33
N VAL A 501 15.50 -14.24 -35.17
CA VAL A 501 16.96 -14.14 -35.16
C VAL A 501 17.58 -14.97 -34.05
N ARG A 502 17.05 -14.85 -32.83
CA ARG A 502 17.54 -15.58 -31.66
C ARG A 502 17.38 -17.10 -31.84
N LEU A 503 16.23 -17.50 -32.38
CA LEU A 503 15.88 -18.91 -32.61
C LEU A 503 16.59 -19.52 -33.81
N ARG A 504 17.19 -18.70 -34.68
CA ARG A 504 17.63 -19.11 -36.02
C ARG A 504 16.49 -19.73 -36.84
N ASP A 505 15.25 -19.33 -36.57
CA ASP A 505 14.07 -19.86 -37.24
C ASP A 505 13.88 -19.17 -38.59
N ARG A 506 14.26 -19.90 -39.63
CA ARG A 506 14.15 -19.44 -41.01
C ARG A 506 12.71 -19.32 -41.47
N ALA A 507 11.81 -20.21 -41.07
CA ALA A 507 10.41 -20.17 -41.50
C ALA A 507 9.72 -18.91 -40.94
N LEU A 508 10.03 -18.54 -39.70
CA LEU A 508 9.55 -17.30 -39.10
C LEU A 508 10.15 -16.07 -39.79
N ALA A 509 11.44 -16.11 -40.15
CA ALA A 509 12.08 -15.05 -40.93
C ALA A 509 11.45 -14.89 -42.32
N ASP A 510 11.13 -15.99 -43.01
CA ASP A 510 10.44 -16.01 -44.31
C ASP A 510 9.06 -15.34 -44.22
N LEU A 511 8.33 -15.62 -43.15
CA LEU A 511 7.00 -15.09 -42.88
C LEU A 511 7.03 -13.58 -42.58
N ILE A 512 7.98 -13.12 -41.75
CA ILE A 512 8.19 -11.68 -41.51
C ILE A 512 8.62 -10.98 -42.79
N PHE A 513 9.53 -11.59 -43.57
CA PHE A 513 10.00 -11.03 -44.82
C PHE A 513 8.87 -10.87 -45.83
N ALA A 514 8.03 -11.90 -46.02
CA ALA A 514 6.88 -11.84 -46.90
C ALA A 514 5.89 -10.76 -46.47
N PHE A 515 5.59 -10.68 -45.17
CA PHE A 515 4.75 -9.62 -44.62
C PHE A 515 5.32 -8.22 -44.89
N ALA A 516 6.60 -7.99 -44.56
CA ALA A 516 7.26 -6.71 -44.78
C ALA A 516 7.30 -6.33 -46.27
N ARG A 517 7.53 -7.30 -47.15
CA ARG A 517 7.63 -7.10 -48.61
C ARG A 517 6.31 -6.68 -49.22
N ASP A 518 5.25 -7.39 -48.85
CA ASP A 518 3.96 -7.28 -49.53
C ASP A 518 3.10 -6.18 -48.93
N ARG A 519 3.28 -5.89 -47.63
CA ARG A 519 2.27 -5.15 -46.85
C ARG A 519 2.77 -3.85 -46.22
N LEU A 520 4.07 -3.59 -46.21
CA LEU A 520 4.62 -2.37 -45.62
C LEU A 520 5.08 -1.37 -46.67
N THR A 521 4.94 -0.09 -46.36
CA THR A 521 5.60 0.96 -47.16
C THR A 521 7.12 0.82 -47.04
N PRO A 522 7.89 1.33 -48.01
CA PRO A 522 9.35 1.29 -47.96
C PRO A 522 9.92 1.77 -46.62
N GLU A 523 9.34 2.83 -46.07
CA GLU A 523 9.72 3.49 -44.82
C GLU A 523 9.60 2.56 -43.60
N HIS A 524 8.49 1.83 -43.50
CA HIS A 524 8.25 0.90 -42.38
C HIS A 524 8.90 -0.48 -42.60
N GLY A 525 9.12 -0.88 -43.85
CA GLY A 525 9.75 -2.16 -44.18
C GLY A 525 11.27 -2.14 -44.05
N ALA A 526 11.92 -0.99 -44.33
CA ALA A 526 13.37 -0.89 -44.34
C ALA A 526 14.05 -1.36 -43.04
N PRO A 527 13.60 -0.96 -41.83
CA PRO A 527 14.21 -1.42 -40.58
C PRO A 527 14.19 -2.94 -40.41
N LEU A 528 13.08 -3.60 -40.79
CA LEU A 528 12.94 -5.06 -40.70
C LEU A 528 13.89 -5.77 -41.66
N PHE A 529 13.98 -5.28 -42.91
CA PHE A 529 14.90 -5.86 -43.88
C PHE A 529 16.36 -5.65 -43.51
N ILE A 530 16.72 -4.50 -42.92
CA ILE A 530 18.07 -4.22 -42.43
C ILE A 530 18.47 -5.27 -41.40
N THR A 531 17.62 -5.49 -40.39
CA THR A 531 17.87 -6.50 -39.35
C THR A 531 18.00 -7.90 -39.95
N LEU A 532 17.07 -8.32 -40.83
CA LEU A 532 17.15 -9.62 -41.52
C LEU A 532 18.49 -9.79 -42.29
N ALA A 533 18.90 -8.78 -43.06
CA ALA A 533 20.14 -8.82 -43.85
C ALA A 533 21.41 -8.86 -42.98
N GLN A 534 21.42 -8.11 -41.86
CA GLN A 534 22.52 -8.12 -40.90
C GLN A 534 22.70 -9.49 -40.22
N HIS A 535 21.61 -10.24 -40.06
CA HIS A 535 21.58 -11.59 -39.50
C HIS A 535 21.65 -12.72 -40.53
N GLY A 536 22.06 -12.40 -41.77
CA GLY A 536 22.39 -13.42 -42.78
C GLY A 536 21.21 -13.95 -43.57
N TYR A 537 20.01 -13.35 -43.45
CA TYR A 537 18.87 -13.70 -44.27
C TYR A 537 19.01 -13.11 -45.69
N ALA A 538 19.61 -13.88 -46.59
CA ALA A 538 19.99 -13.46 -47.94
C ALA A 538 18.86 -12.80 -48.76
N PRO A 539 17.58 -13.27 -48.73
CA PRO A 539 16.51 -12.66 -49.52
C PRO A 539 16.22 -11.19 -49.19
N ALA A 540 16.63 -10.69 -48.01
CA ALA A 540 16.45 -9.29 -47.66
C ALA A 540 17.33 -8.32 -48.44
N ARG A 541 18.51 -8.75 -48.93
CA ARG A 541 19.50 -7.84 -49.55
C ARG A 541 19.05 -7.25 -50.88
N PRO A 542 18.55 -8.03 -51.86
CA PRO A 542 18.02 -7.44 -53.10
C PRO A 542 16.84 -6.52 -52.82
N ARG A 543 16.01 -6.85 -51.82
CA ARG A 543 14.87 -6.02 -51.44
C ARG A 543 15.31 -4.68 -50.84
N LEU A 544 16.34 -4.66 -50.00
CA LEU A 544 16.92 -3.42 -49.47
C LEU A 544 17.44 -2.48 -50.56
N MET A 545 18.04 -3.01 -51.62
CA MET A 545 18.47 -2.19 -52.77
C MET A 545 17.29 -1.53 -53.49
N VAL A 546 16.14 -2.21 -53.57
CA VAL A 546 14.91 -1.66 -54.15
C VAL A 546 14.28 -0.64 -53.20
N VAL A 547 14.25 -0.94 -51.90
CA VAL A 547 13.66 -0.08 -50.88
C VAL A 547 14.46 1.21 -50.72
N SER A 548 15.79 1.17 -50.68
CA SER A 548 16.65 2.35 -50.54
C SER A 548 16.48 3.36 -51.70
N ARG A 549 16.15 2.89 -52.91
CA ARG A 549 15.84 3.77 -54.05
C ARG A 549 14.45 4.42 -53.96
N LYS A 550 13.55 3.83 -53.17
CA LYS A 550 12.16 4.31 -52.99
C LYS A 550 11.98 5.20 -51.75
N LEU A 551 12.97 5.26 -50.86
CA LEU A 551 12.95 6.16 -49.72
C LEU A 551 13.18 7.61 -50.17
N ASN A 552 12.45 8.54 -49.56
CA ASN A 552 12.54 9.97 -49.86
C ASN A 552 13.82 10.59 -49.27
N TRP A 553 14.24 11.75 -49.77
CA TRP A 553 15.38 12.54 -49.26
C TRP A 553 15.21 12.94 -47.78
N LEU A 554 13.97 13.06 -47.29
CA LEU A 554 13.69 13.28 -45.85
C LEU A 554 14.09 12.09 -44.96
N GLN A 555 14.46 10.96 -45.54
CA GLN A 555 14.83 9.71 -44.87
C GLN A 555 16.23 9.25 -45.26
N GLU A 556 17.12 10.21 -45.55
CA GLU A 556 18.46 9.95 -46.07
C GLU A 556 19.27 9.00 -45.16
N ASP A 557 19.16 9.14 -43.84
CA ASP A 557 19.81 8.23 -42.89
C ASP A 557 19.34 6.77 -43.06
N LEU A 558 18.03 6.54 -43.12
CA LEU A 558 17.45 5.20 -43.28
C LEU A 558 17.80 4.62 -44.66
N ARG A 559 17.86 5.48 -45.68
CA ARG A 559 18.28 5.13 -47.04
C ARG A 559 19.74 4.68 -47.09
N GLN A 560 20.64 5.41 -46.44
CA GLN A 560 22.05 5.04 -46.34
C GLN A 560 22.23 3.74 -45.57
N GLN A 561 21.53 3.58 -44.44
CA GLN A 561 21.55 2.33 -43.67
C GLN A 561 21.04 1.13 -44.49
N ALA A 562 19.96 1.30 -45.25
CA ALA A 562 19.42 0.25 -46.12
C ALA A 562 20.40 -0.14 -47.24
N ALA A 563 21.01 0.84 -47.91
CA ALA A 563 22.01 0.60 -48.95
C ALA A 563 23.26 -0.09 -48.38
N ALA A 564 23.77 0.39 -47.24
CA ALA A 564 24.92 -0.20 -46.56
C ALA A 564 24.64 -1.64 -46.12
N ALA A 565 23.48 -1.92 -45.51
CA ALA A 565 23.10 -3.26 -45.07
C ALA A 565 22.92 -4.25 -46.24
N ALA A 566 22.53 -3.78 -47.42
CA ALA A 566 22.38 -4.62 -48.60
C ALA A 566 23.72 -5.18 -49.12
N ILE A 567 24.79 -4.39 -49.02
CA ILE A 567 26.13 -4.72 -49.53
C ILE A 567 27.10 -5.20 -48.44
N ALA A 568 26.80 -4.94 -47.16
CA ALA A 568 27.65 -5.31 -46.05
C ALA A 568 27.88 -6.83 -45.97
N ARG A 569 29.05 -7.23 -45.46
CA ARG A 569 29.33 -8.62 -45.10
C ARG A 569 28.36 -9.05 -43.97
N VAL A 570 27.87 -10.29 -44.03
CA VAL A 570 26.95 -10.85 -43.01
C VAL A 570 27.62 -10.74 -41.63
N ARG A 571 26.95 -10.10 -40.66
CA ARG A 571 27.51 -9.93 -39.30
C ARG A 571 27.36 -11.20 -38.46
N THR A 572 26.25 -11.91 -38.63
CA THR A 572 25.97 -13.17 -37.96
C THR A 572 25.26 -14.12 -38.92
N HIS A 573 25.67 -15.38 -38.92
CA HIS A 573 25.12 -16.44 -39.77
C HIS A 573 23.87 -17.08 -39.13
N ALA A 574 22.97 -16.26 -38.56
CA ALA A 574 21.81 -16.76 -37.84
C ALA A 574 20.82 -17.51 -38.75
N PHE A 575 20.77 -17.17 -40.04
CA PHE A 575 19.87 -17.80 -41.02
C PHE A 575 20.58 -18.42 -42.22
N SER A 576 21.91 -18.58 -42.17
CA SER A 576 22.57 -19.34 -43.23
C SER A 576 22.07 -20.78 -43.15
N ILE A 577 21.70 -21.34 -44.30
CA ILE A 577 21.66 -22.78 -44.43
C ILE A 577 23.10 -23.20 -44.14
N ASP A 578 23.31 -24.00 -43.11
CA ASP A 578 24.53 -24.78 -43.03
C ASP A 578 24.52 -25.62 -44.31
N THR A 579 25.17 -25.12 -45.35
CA THR A 579 25.67 -25.98 -46.40
C THR A 579 26.73 -26.78 -45.67
N GLU A 580 26.33 -27.92 -45.11
CA GLU A 580 27.25 -28.97 -44.73
C GLU A 580 28.16 -29.17 -45.93
N THR A 581 29.35 -28.60 -45.86
CA THR A 581 30.49 -29.09 -46.63
C THR A 581 30.58 -30.57 -46.25
N PRO A 582 30.44 -31.51 -47.20
CA PRO A 582 30.75 -32.90 -46.90
C PRO A 582 32.16 -32.92 -46.34
N GLN A 583 32.35 -33.45 -45.13
CA GLN A 583 33.68 -33.80 -44.66
C GLN A 583 34.27 -34.75 -45.70
N GLU A 584 35.21 -34.27 -46.50
CA GLU A 584 36.09 -35.14 -47.26
C GLU A 584 36.79 -36.05 -46.24
N ALA A 585 36.46 -37.34 -46.29
CA ALA A 585 37.23 -38.37 -45.64
C ALA A 585 38.65 -38.35 -46.22
N SER A 586 39.59 -37.70 -45.52
CA SER A 586 41.01 -37.98 -45.71
C SER A 586 41.33 -39.31 -45.06
N ILE A 587 41.77 -40.24 -45.92
CA ILE A 587 42.57 -41.42 -45.60
C ILE A 587 43.89 -40.99 -44.96
#